data_AF-A0A2V7KLQ2-F1
#
_entry.id   AF-A0A2V7KLQ2-F1
#
_cell.length_a   1.000
_cell.length_b   1.000
_cell.length_c   1.000
_cell.angle_alpha   90.00
_cell.angle_beta   90.00
_cell.angle_gamma   90.00
#
_symmetry.space_group_name_H-M   'P 1'
#
loop_
_entity.id
_entity.type
_entity.pdbx_description
1 polymer ?
#
loop_
_entity_poly.entity_id
_entity_poly.type
_entity_poly.pdbx_seq_one_letter_code
_entity_poly.pdbx_strand_id
1 'polypeptide(L)' 'ADGASLSEVVAAAERQAIASALRAANGNRREAAQQLGVSLRTLFYKIDRYGIT' A
#
# COMPACT_ATOMS: atom_id res chain seq x y z
N ALA A 1 0.81 -0.17 -28.55
CA ALA A 1 1.35 -1.32 -27.81
C ALA A 1 0.91 -1.14 -26.38
N ASP A 2 -0.29 -1.64 -26.10
CA ASP A 2 -1.14 -1.10 -25.05
C ASP A 2 -1.25 -2.12 -23.93
N GLY A 3 -0.27 -2.08 -23.03
CA GLY A 3 -0.24 -2.90 -21.83
C GLY A 3 0.68 -2.25 -20.81
N ALA A 4 0.14 -1.89 -19.65
CA ALA A 4 0.94 -1.45 -18.53
C ALA A 4 1.97 -2.52 -18.18
N SER A 5 3.19 -2.10 -17.88
CA SER A 5 4.24 -3.02 -17.44
C SER A 5 3.84 -3.71 -16.15
N LEU A 6 4.41 -4.90 -15.92
CA LEU A 6 4.15 -5.66 -14.69
C LEU A 6 4.40 -4.82 -13.43
N SER A 7 5.43 -3.97 -13.45
CA SER A 7 5.76 -3.08 -12.34
C SER A 7 4.68 -2.02 -12.08
N GLU A 8 4.05 -1.47 -13.12
CA GLU A 8 2.95 -0.52 -12.98
C GLU A 8 1.70 -1.18 -12.40
N VAL A 9 1.37 -2.39 -12.87
CA VAL A 9 0.23 -3.18 -12.37
C VAL A 9 0.42 -3.50 -10.89
N VAL A 10 1.62 -3.96 -10.50
CA VAL A 10 1.96 -4.23 -9.10
C VAL A 10 1.86 -2.95 -8.25
N ALA A 11 2.39 -1.82 -8.74
CA ALA A 11 2.32 -0.55 -8.01
C ALA A 11 0.88 -0.05 -7.83
N ALA A 12 -0.01 -0.28 -8.79
CA ALA A 12 -1.43 0.05 -8.67
C ALA A 12 -2.12 -0.84 -7.62
N ALA A 13 -1.88 -2.15 -7.67
CA ALA A 13 -2.43 -3.10 -6.70
C ALA A 13 -1.96 -2.82 -5.27
N GLU A 14 -0.66 -2.54 -5.08
CA GLU A 14 -0.11 -2.18 -3.77
C GLU A 14 -0.72 -0.88 -3.23
N ARG A 15 -0.87 0.16 -4.07
CA ARG A 15 -1.52 1.42 -3.67
C ARG A 15 -2.95 1.19 -3.17
N GLN A 16 -3.72 0.40 -3.90
CA GLN A 16 -5.10 0.09 -3.53
C GLN A 16 -5.18 -0.71 -2.22
N ALA A 17 -4.32 -1.73 -2.06
CA ALA A 17 -4.28 -2.54 -0.84
C ALA A 17 -3.92 -1.68 0.39
N ILE A 18 -2.90 -0.83 0.27
CA ILE A 18 -2.47 0.06 1.36
C ILE A 18 -3.58 1.05 1.74
N ALA A 19 -4.19 1.72 0.76
CA ALA A 19 -5.26 2.66 1.03
C ALA A 19 -6.48 1.97 1.67
N SER A 20 -6.83 0.76 1.22
CA SER A 20 -7.92 -0.02 1.81
C SER A 20 -7.64 -0.39 3.27
N ALA A 21 -6.45 -0.91 3.57
CA ALA A 21 -6.06 -1.29 4.92
C ALA A 21 -6.01 -0.08 5.87
N LEU A 22 -5.49 1.07 5.40
CA LEU A 22 -5.49 2.30 6.19
C LEU A 22 -6.90 2.78 6.51
N ARG A 23 -7.84 2.72 5.55
CA ARG A 23 -9.24 3.07 5.81
C ARG A 23 -9.90 2.09 6.80
N ALA A 24 -9.70 0.79 6.61
CA ALA A 24 -10.23 -0.23 7.51
C ALA A 24 -9.71 -0.07 8.95
N ALA A 25 -8.45 0.32 9.09
CA ALA A 25 -7.79 0.57 10.37
C ALA A 25 -8.02 2.00 10.93
N ASN A 26 -8.91 2.81 10.33
CA ASN A 26 -9.13 4.22 10.71
C ASN A 26 -7.82 5.03 10.82
N GLY A 27 -6.88 4.82 9.90
CA GLY A 27 -5.58 5.48 9.86
C GLY A 27 -4.52 4.87 10.79
N ASN A 28 -4.84 3.83 11.57
CA ASN A 28 -3.86 3.15 12.42
C ASN A 28 -2.88 2.33 11.56
N ARG A 29 -1.71 2.92 11.30
CA ARG A 29 -0.64 2.32 10.49
C ARG A 29 -0.12 0.99 11.05
N ARG A 30 -0.14 0.77 12.37
CA ARG A 30 0.29 -0.52 12.96
C ARG A 30 -0.69 -1.64 12.64
N GLU A 31 -1.97 -1.36 12.81
CA GLU A 31 -3.03 -2.32 12.49
C GLU A 31 -3.11 -2.57 10.98
N ALA A 32 -3.01 -1.53 10.14
CA ALA A 32 -2.96 -1.68 8.69
C ALA A 32 -1.77 -2.55 8.23
N ALA A 33 -0.58 -2.36 8.83
CA ALA A 33 0.58 -3.19 8.52
C ALA A 33 0.35 -4.67 8.90
N GLN A 34 -0.27 -4.90 10.06
CA GLN A 34 -0.64 -6.24 10.51
C GLN A 34 -1.65 -6.90 9.57
N GLN A 35 -2.70 -6.17 9.13
CA GLN A 35 -3.68 -6.67 8.16
C GLN A 35 -3.04 -7.03 6.82
N LEU A 36 -2.07 -6.24 6.37
CA LEU A 36 -1.33 -6.48 5.13
C LEU A 36 -0.24 -7.55 5.24
N GLY A 37 0.04 -8.05 6.46
CA GLY A 37 1.10 -9.04 6.69
C GLY A 37 2.52 -8.49 6.44
N VAL A 38 2.73 -7.19 6.59
CA VAL A 38 4.04 -6.54 6.38
C VAL A 38 4.53 -5.86 7.66
N SER A 39 5.84 -5.60 7.72
CA SER A 39 6.39 -4.79 8.80
C SER A 39 5.87 -3.35 8.72
N LEU A 40 5.75 -2.68 9.87
CA LEU A 40 5.39 -1.26 9.92
C LEU A 40 6.35 -0.39 9.08
N ARG A 41 7.65 -0.72 9.09
CA ARG A 41 8.67 -0.03 8.28
C ARG A 41 8.41 -0.19 6.78
N THR A 42 8.05 -1.38 6.33
CA THR A 42 7.69 -1.65 4.93
C THR A 42 6.48 -0.83 4.51
N LEU A 43 5.44 -0.78 5.36
CA LEU A 43 4.26 0.04 5.11
C LEU A 43 4.64 1.52 4.98
N PHE A 44 5.44 2.07 5.91
CA PHE A 44 5.90 3.46 5.84
C PHE A 44 6.64 3.77 4.53
N TYR A 45 7.58 2.91 4.12
CA TYR A 45 8.30 3.10 2.87
C TYR A 45 7.37 3.09 1.65
N LYS A 46 6.36 2.23 1.63
CA LYS A 46 5.40 2.16 0.51
C LYS A 46 4.45 3.34 0.51
N ILE A 47 4.00 3.82 1.68
CA ILE A 47 3.19 5.03 1.82
C ILE A 47 3.95 6.25 1.26
N ASP A 48 5.20 6.43 1.68
CA ASP A 48 6.08 7.50 1.20
C ASP A 48 6.32 7.40 -0.32
N ARG A 49 6.73 6.22 -0.80
CA ARG A 49 6.97 5.95 -2.23
C ARG A 49 5.76 6.23 -3.11
N TYR A 50 4.54 6.03 -2.59
CA TYR A 50 3.31 6.21 -3.34
C TYR A 50 2.54 7.49 -3.02
N GLY A 51 3.04 8.32 -2.11
CA GLY A 51 2.39 9.57 -1.70
C GLY A 51 1.00 9.36 -1.09
N ILE A 52 0.79 8.25 -0.38
CA ILE A 52 -0.49 7.97 0.29
C ILE A 52 -0.54 8.79 1.59
N THR A 53 -1.61 9.56 1.81
CA THR A 53 -1.81 10.40 3.02
C THR A 53 -2.99 9.92 3.83
#